data_AF-A0A8S3BMQ4-F1
#
_entry.id   AF-A0A8S3BMQ4-F1
#
_cell.length_a   1.000
_cell.length_b   1.000
_cell.length_c   1.000
_cell.angle_alpha   90.00
_cell.angle_beta   90.00
_cell.angle_gamma   90.00
#
_symmetry.space_group_name_H-M   'P 1'
#
loop_
_entity.id
_entity.type
_entity.pdbx_description
1 polymer ?
#
loop_
_entity_poly.entity_id
_entity_poly.type
_entity_poly.pdbx_seq_one_letter_code
_entity_poly.pdbx_strand_id
1 'polypeptide(L)' 'VYQPGEKRKKKKKDPLAPKRPLSAFFHYCKEERPKLKAVNPSLSVGEIAKELGDRWNRTAP' A
#
# COMPACT_ATOMS: atom_id res chain seq x y z
N VAL A 1 -30.06 1.42 -6.85
CA VAL A 1 -29.59 0.07 -7.27
C VAL A 1 -28.07 0.08 -7.24
N TYR A 2 -27.44 -0.46 -6.20
CA TYR A 2 -25.97 -0.59 -6.16
C TYR A 2 -25.62 -2.03 -6.53
N GLN A 3 -25.01 -2.22 -7.70
CA GLN A 3 -24.48 -3.53 -8.10
C GLN A 3 -23.08 -3.69 -7.49
N PRO A 4 -22.85 -4.65 -6.60
CA PRO A 4 -21.50 -4.93 -6.11
C PRO A 4 -20.69 -5.57 -7.24
N GLY A 5 -19.72 -4.82 -7.78
CA GLY A 5 -18.84 -5.31 -8.86
C GLY A 5 -18.15 -6.62 -8.50
N GLU A 6 -18.24 -7.60 -9.39
CA GLU A 6 -17.66 -8.93 -9.22
C GLU A 6 -16.17 -8.85 -8.87
N LYS A 7 -15.80 -9.35 -7.70
CA LYS A 7 -14.39 -9.45 -7.27
C LYS A 7 -13.70 -10.49 -8.15
N ARG A 8 -12.99 -10.03 -9.17
CA ARG A 8 -12.19 -10.85 -10.11
C ARG A 8 -11.28 -11.80 -9.30
N LYS A 9 -11.56 -13.10 -9.36
CA LYS A 9 -10.75 -14.15 -8.70
C LYS A 9 -9.30 -14.03 -9.20
N LYS A 10 -8.37 -13.67 -8.29
CA LYS A 10 -6.94 -13.62 -8.61
C LYS A 10 -6.48 -15.04 -8.98
N LYS A 11 -6.01 -15.24 -10.22
CA LYS A 11 -5.34 -16.49 -10.63
C LYS A 11 -4.23 -16.80 -9.62
N LYS A 12 -4.16 -18.05 -9.15
CA LYS A 12 -3.04 -18.55 -8.34
C LYS A 12 -1.76 -18.25 -9.10
N LYS A 13 -0.85 -17.55 -8.45
CA LYS A 13 0.44 -17.19 -9.04
C LYS A 13 1.35 -18.39 -8.92
N ASP A 14 2.03 -18.74 -10.01
CA ASP A 14 3.06 -19.78 -9.99
C ASP A 14 4.09 -19.47 -8.90
N PRO A 15 4.47 -20.45 -8.06
CA PRO A 15 5.40 -20.23 -6.95
C PRO A 15 6.82 -19.86 -7.42
N LEU A 16 7.16 -20.17 -8.67
CA LEU A 16 8.42 -19.83 -9.33
C LEU A 16 8.37 -18.49 -10.10
N ALA A 17 7.20 -17.88 -10.26
CA ALA A 17 7.10 -16.63 -11.00
C ALA A 17 7.70 -15.46 -10.20
N PRO A 18 8.45 -14.56 -10.85
CA PRO A 18 9.00 -13.39 -10.19
C PRO A 18 7.88 -12.53 -9.60
N LYS A 19 8.12 -12.02 -8.39
CA LYS A 19 7.18 -11.13 -7.71
C LYS A 19 6.99 -9.88 -8.59
N ARG A 20 5.74 -9.40 -8.72
CA ARG A 20 5.45 -8.22 -9.55
C ARG A 20 6.33 -7.04 -9.09
N PRO A 21 6.85 -6.24 -10.03
CA PRO A 21 7.57 -5.02 -9.66
C PRO A 21 6.66 -4.15 -8.80
N LEU A 22 7.23 -3.60 -7.73
CA LEU A 22 6.54 -2.68 -6.85
C LEU A 22 6.38 -1.34 -7.56
N SER A 23 5.21 -0.71 -7.43
CA SER A 23 5.03 0.67 -7.92
C SER A 23 5.88 1.65 -7.09
N ALA A 24 6.20 2.82 -7.65
CA ALA A 24 6.95 3.88 -6.97
C ALA A 24 6.36 4.21 -5.58
N PHE A 25 5.02 4.25 -5.48
CA PHE A 25 4.32 4.42 -4.20
C PHE A 25 4.65 3.33 -3.18
N PHE A 26 4.72 2.06 -3.60
CA PHE A 26 5.04 0.96 -2.69
C PHE A 26 6.51 0.96 -2.25
N HIS A 27 7.42 1.47 -3.07
CA HIS A 27 8.80 1.72 -2.64
C HIS A 27 8.84 2.77 -1.54
N TYR A 28 8.17 3.91 -1.77
CA TYR A 28 8.00 4.95 -0.76
C TYR A 28 7.38 4.43 0.54
N CYS A 29 6.32 3.61 0.47
CA CYS A 29 5.74 2.98 1.65
C CYS A 29 6.69 2.05 2.40
N LYS A 30 7.59 1.36 1.71
CA LYS A 30 8.54 0.46 2.37
C LYS A 30 9.51 1.25 3.25
N GLU A 31 9.91 2.43 2.82
CA GLU A 31 10.91 3.27 3.50
C GLU A 31 10.30 4.17 4.58
N GLU A 32 9.11 4.72 4.37
CA GLU A 32 8.48 5.64 5.32
C GLU A 32 7.68 4.95 6.41
N ARG A 33 7.10 3.77 6.13
CA ARG A 33 6.32 3.01 7.13
C ARG A 33 7.11 2.68 8.41
N PRO A 34 8.39 2.24 8.37
CA PRO A 34 9.16 2.07 9.60
C PRO A 34 9.43 3.40 10.32
N LYS A 35 9.59 4.52 9.61
CA LYS A 35 9.77 5.85 10.22
C LYS A 35 8.50 6.30 10.96
N LEU A 36 7.33 6.17 10.32
CA LEU A 36 6.05 6.49 10.95
C LEU A 36 5.74 5.59 12.14
N LYS A 37 6.09 4.30 12.05
CA LYS A 37 5.95 3.36 13.17
C LYS A 37 6.92 3.67 14.32
N ALA A 38 8.10 4.19 14.03
CA ALA A 38 9.06 4.62 15.05
C ALA A 38 8.61 5.89 15.77
N VAL A 39 8.05 6.86 15.02
CA VAL A 39 7.51 8.10 15.59
C VAL A 39 6.23 7.82 16.39
N ASN A 40 5.35 7.00 15.85
CA ASN A 40 4.04 6.70 16.43
C ASN A 40 3.77 5.18 16.47
N PRO A 41 4.35 4.46 17.44
CA PRO A 41 4.18 3.01 17.56
C PRO A 41 2.74 2.57 17.93
N SER A 42 1.92 3.49 18.44
CA SER A 42 0.50 3.27 18.75
C SER A 42 -0.43 3.35 17.54
N LEU A 43 0.03 3.91 16.42
CA LEU A 43 -0.82 4.03 15.24
C LEU A 43 -1.00 2.67 14.55
N SER A 44 -2.26 2.38 14.21
CA SER A 44 -2.58 1.20 13.41
C SER A 44 -1.95 1.32 12.03
N VAL A 45 -1.67 0.16 11.43
CA VAL A 45 -1.20 0.05 10.04
C VAL A 45 -2.11 0.82 9.06
N GLY A 46 -3.42 0.85 9.33
CA GLY A 46 -4.38 1.60 8.51
C GLY A 46 -4.16 3.12 8.55
N GLU A 47 -3.93 3.67 9.74
CA GLU A 47 -3.68 5.10 9.93
C GLU A 47 -2.34 5.51 9.33
N ILE A 48 -1.31 4.67 9.50
CA ILE A 48 -0.01 4.88 8.86
C ILE A 48 -0.14 4.88 7.33
N ALA A 49 -0.94 3.98 6.76
CA ALA A 49 -1.17 3.94 5.32
C ALA A 49 -1.95 5.18 4.82
N LYS A 50 -2.86 5.71 5.64
CA LYS A 50 -3.66 6.90 5.32
C LYS A 50 -2.80 8.16 5.30
N GLU A 51 -2.00 8.38 6.35
CA GLU A 51 -1.04 9.49 6.43
C GLU A 51 -0.04 9.43 5.27
N LEU A 52 0.48 8.24 4.98
CA LEU A 52 1.45 8.06 3.92
C LEU A 52 0.87 8.30 2.52
N GLY A 53 -0.40 7.91 2.30
CA GLY A 53 -1.12 8.21 1.06
C GLY A 53 -1.32 9.71 0.85
N ASP A 54 -1.68 10.45 1.91
CA ASP A 54 -1.81 11.91 1.87
C ASP A 54 -0.48 12.59 1.55
N ARG A 55 0.59 12.17 2.24
CA ARG A 55 1.94 12.67 2.03
C ARG A 55 2.44 12.41 0.60
N TRP A 56 2.18 11.23 0.07
CA TRP A 56 2.51 10.87 -1.31
C TRP A 56 1.77 11.74 -2.33
N ASN A 57 0.46 11.95 -2.16
CA ASN A 57 -0.35 12.82 -3.02
C ASN A 57 0.14 14.27 -3.00
N ARG A 58 0.62 14.76 -1.85
CA ARG A 58 1.22 16.10 -1.75
C ARG A 58 2.59 16.21 -2.40
N THR A 59 3.36 15.12 -2.46
CA THR A 59 4.66 15.09 -3.15
C THR A 59 4.56 14.90 -4.66
N ALA A 60 3.42 14.45 -5.19
CA ALA A 60 3.18 14.36 -6.62
C ALA A 60 2.69 15.73 -7.14
N PRO A 61 3.47 16.46 -7.96
CA PRO A 61 3.04 17.73 -8.56
C PRO A 61 1.93 17.57 -9.60
#